data_AF-A0A6A3AIJ1-F1
#
_entry.id   AF-A0A6A3AIJ1-F1
#
_cell.length_a   1.000
_cell.length_b   1.000
_cell.length_c   1.000
_cell.angle_alpha   90.00
_cell.angle_beta   90.00
_cell.angle_gamma   90.00
#
_symmetry.space_group_name_H-M   'P 1'
#
loop_
_entity.id
_entity.type
_entity.pdbx_description
1 polymer ?
#
loop_
_entity_poly.entity_id
_entity_poly.type
_entity_poly.pdbx_seq_one_letter_code
_entity_poly.pdbx_strand_id
1 'polypeptide(L)'
;MPNRRPTFFSFSVSFCFIVFSNVALVASKSTIEPCSNSDSCNALLGYTLYTDLKVAEVASLFQVDPIAVLTANAVDISYPDVENHILPSRLFLKIPIQCSCVDGIRKSVSTKYKTRPQDTLSSIADSIYAGLVSADQIREANSIADPSVLDVGENLVVPLPCTCFNGTDNGLPAIYLSYVVKPVDTLAGIAASYSTTITDLMDVNAMGTTSIKDGDIIAVPLSACASNFPKYASDYGLIVPNGSYAITASHCVQCSCGPGSRNLYCMPSSLAVSCSSMQCKGSNLKLGNVTVQQSSAGCNVTSCAYGGYANGTIINSFSSSLQPRCPAGPQQFPILIAPPTYVPDSAFAPAPSPHSDGSTTTTVPKTSKVPSTGSLPGFGPAGAPLGSMSDASTLVNSVSTLPAALLTCLLIKLISPVSL
;
A
#
# COMPACT_ATOMS: atom_id res chain seq x y z
N MET A 1 64.03 -19.97 -37.53
CA MET A 1 63.60 -21.22 -36.87
C MET A 1 64.62 -21.58 -35.81
N PRO A 2 64.29 -22.15 -34.63
CA PRO A 2 63.00 -22.61 -34.09
C PRO A 2 62.66 -21.84 -32.76
N ASN A 3 61.68 -22.08 -31.91
CA ASN A 3 60.50 -22.95 -31.87
C ASN A 3 59.50 -22.27 -30.90
N ARG A 4 58.26 -22.06 -31.35
CA ARG A 4 57.14 -21.52 -30.56
C ARG A 4 56.47 -22.70 -29.84
N ARG A 5 56.33 -22.66 -28.51
CA ARG A 5 55.42 -23.52 -27.73
C ARG A 5 54.74 -22.73 -26.61
N PRO A 6 53.52 -23.16 -26.19
CA PRO A 6 52.39 -22.25 -26.09
C PRO A 6 52.06 -21.83 -24.66
N THR A 7 51.44 -20.66 -24.61
CA THR A 7 50.69 -20.03 -23.52
C THR A 7 49.81 -21.03 -22.74
N PHE A 8 50.21 -21.34 -21.51
CA PHE A 8 49.41 -22.12 -20.54
C PHE A 8 49.05 -21.33 -19.27
N PHE A 9 49.15 -19.99 -19.32
CA PHE A 9 48.87 -19.13 -18.17
C PHE A 9 47.68 -18.19 -18.36
N SER A 10 46.84 -18.44 -19.38
CA SER A 10 45.69 -17.59 -19.72
C SER A 10 44.41 -18.40 -19.93
N PHE A 11 44.14 -19.37 -19.05
CA PHE A 11 42.85 -20.07 -19.00
C PHE A 11 42.24 -20.10 -17.59
N SER A 12 43.06 -19.97 -16.54
CA SER A 12 42.57 -19.97 -15.15
C SER A 12 41.98 -18.62 -14.69
N VAL A 13 42.30 -17.52 -15.38
CA VAL A 13 41.76 -16.18 -15.07
C VAL A 13 40.43 -15.91 -15.78
N SER A 14 40.18 -16.56 -16.92
CA SER A 14 38.90 -16.41 -17.65
C SER A 14 37.76 -17.23 -17.04
N PHE A 15 38.06 -18.32 -16.32
CA PHE A 15 37.01 -19.13 -15.67
C PHE A 15 36.50 -18.51 -14.35
N CYS A 16 37.32 -17.71 -13.65
CA CYS A 16 36.86 -16.97 -12.46
C CYS A 16 36.02 -15.72 -12.77
N PHE A 17 36.05 -15.20 -14.00
CA PHE A 17 35.25 -14.03 -14.40
C PHE A 17 33.87 -14.40 -14.98
N ILE A 18 33.65 -15.66 -15.34
CA ILE A 18 32.35 -16.13 -15.89
C ILE A 18 31.39 -16.61 -14.78
N VAL A 19 31.87 -16.81 -13.54
CA VAL A 19 31.00 -17.17 -12.40
C VAL A 19 30.37 -15.92 -11.72
N PHE A 20 30.82 -14.71 -12.05
CA PHE A 20 30.20 -13.46 -11.57
C PHE A 20 29.35 -12.73 -12.63
N SER A 21 29.21 -13.31 -13.82
CA SER A 21 28.42 -12.74 -14.91
C SER A 21 27.23 -13.64 -15.16
N ASN A 22 26.17 -13.49 -14.36
CA ASN A 22 24.76 -13.88 -14.59
C ASN A 22 24.05 -14.34 -13.30
N VAL A 23 24.08 -13.51 -12.26
CA VAL A 23 22.84 -13.31 -11.49
C VAL A 23 22.78 -11.83 -11.14
N ALA A 24 22.14 -11.04 -12.01
CA ALA A 24 21.53 -9.82 -11.52
C ALA A 24 20.36 -10.26 -10.63
N LEU A 25 20.64 -10.54 -9.36
CA LEU A 25 19.60 -10.52 -8.34
C LEU A 25 19.16 -9.06 -8.27
N VAL A 26 18.15 -8.71 -9.05
CA VAL A 26 17.41 -7.48 -8.82
C VAL A 26 16.67 -7.70 -7.50
N ALA A 27 17.32 -7.36 -6.40
CA ALA A 27 16.65 -7.29 -5.12
C ALA A 27 15.65 -6.14 -5.23
N SER A 28 14.36 -6.48 -5.29
CA SER A 28 13.26 -5.52 -5.19
C SER A 28 13.41 -4.77 -3.86
N LYS A 29 13.49 -3.45 -3.92
CA LYS A 29 13.52 -2.63 -2.72
C LYS A 29 12.12 -2.58 -2.13
N SER A 30 12.02 -2.66 -0.81
CA SER A 30 10.76 -2.43 -0.10
C SER A 30 10.95 -1.39 0.99
N THR A 31 9.96 -0.53 1.18
CA THR A 31 9.95 0.41 2.29
C THR A 31 9.73 -0.31 3.61
N ILE A 32 10.63 -0.06 4.58
CA ILE A 32 10.61 -0.70 5.89
C ILE A 32 10.28 0.36 6.94
N GLU A 33 9.15 0.18 7.64
CA GLU A 33 8.83 0.95 8.85
C GLU A 33 9.32 0.16 10.07
N PRO A 34 10.35 0.63 10.80
CA PRO A 34 10.73 0.04 12.07
C PRO A 34 9.66 0.31 13.13
N CYS A 35 9.45 -0.64 14.03
CA CYS A 35 8.47 -0.54 15.09
C CYS A 35 8.96 -1.21 16.37
N SER A 36 8.45 -0.75 17.51
CA SER A 36 8.82 -1.30 18.84
C SER A 36 7.61 -1.72 19.68
N ASN A 37 6.43 -1.23 19.35
CA ASN A 37 5.20 -1.49 20.09
C ASN A 37 4.37 -2.56 19.38
N SER A 38 3.58 -3.32 20.14
CA SER A 38 2.61 -4.30 19.60
C SER A 38 1.37 -3.66 18.94
N ASP A 39 1.48 -2.41 18.50
CA ASP A 39 0.36 -1.66 17.93
C ASP A 39 0.02 -2.20 16.54
N SER A 40 -1.25 -2.09 16.16
CA SER A 40 -1.72 -2.42 14.82
C SER A 40 -2.31 -1.20 14.11
N CYS A 41 -2.35 -1.26 12.79
CA CYS A 41 -2.86 -0.16 11.97
C CYS A 41 -3.36 -0.70 10.64
N ASN A 42 -4.21 0.08 9.98
CA ASN A 42 -4.74 -0.24 8.67
C ASN A 42 -3.79 0.28 7.59
N ALA A 43 -3.56 -0.54 6.58
CA ALA A 43 -2.83 -0.19 5.37
C ALA A 43 -3.52 -0.79 4.15
N LEU A 44 -3.00 -0.47 2.95
CA LEU A 44 -3.47 -1.05 1.71
C LEU A 44 -2.33 -1.75 0.98
N LEU A 45 -2.66 -2.84 0.28
CA LEU A 45 -1.79 -3.46 -0.71
C LEU A 45 -2.31 -3.15 -2.11
N GLY A 46 -1.40 -2.84 -3.02
CA GLY A 46 -1.68 -2.77 -4.45
C GLY A 46 -1.49 -4.15 -5.05
N TYR A 47 -2.59 -4.83 -5.38
CA TYR A 47 -2.58 -6.18 -5.89
C TYR A 47 -3.08 -6.25 -7.32
N THR A 48 -2.34 -6.93 -8.20
CA THR A 48 -2.78 -7.20 -9.57
C THR A 48 -3.18 -8.66 -9.69
N LEU A 49 -4.41 -8.94 -10.13
CA LEU A 49 -4.91 -10.31 -10.27
C LEU A 49 -4.07 -11.14 -11.26
N TYR A 50 -3.61 -12.31 -10.80
CA TYR A 50 -2.84 -13.25 -11.64
C TYR A 50 -3.72 -14.06 -12.61
N THR A 51 -5.00 -14.21 -12.28
CA THR A 51 -6.02 -14.92 -13.06
C THR A 51 -7.39 -14.31 -12.77
N ASP A 52 -8.40 -14.72 -13.55
CA ASP A 52 -9.79 -14.39 -13.25
C ASP A 52 -10.19 -15.06 -11.94
N LEU A 53 -10.69 -14.27 -10.97
CA LEU A 53 -11.05 -14.73 -9.63
C LEU A 53 -12.36 -14.09 -9.18
N LYS A 54 -13.16 -14.81 -8.41
CA LYS A 54 -14.31 -14.22 -7.72
C LYS A 54 -13.83 -13.25 -6.64
N VAL A 55 -14.64 -12.24 -6.32
CA VAL A 55 -14.36 -11.31 -5.20
C VAL A 55 -14.10 -12.08 -3.90
N ALA A 56 -14.90 -13.10 -3.58
CA ALA A 56 -14.72 -13.95 -2.41
C ALA A 56 -13.39 -14.74 -2.42
N GLU A 57 -12.90 -15.14 -3.59
CA GLU A 57 -11.61 -15.85 -3.71
C GLU A 57 -10.44 -14.89 -3.48
N VAL A 58 -10.51 -13.66 -4.02
CA VAL A 58 -9.53 -12.60 -3.73
C VAL A 58 -9.53 -12.27 -2.24
N ALA A 59 -10.71 -12.10 -1.64
CA ALA A 59 -10.84 -11.82 -0.21
C ALA A 59 -10.27 -12.95 0.65
N SER A 60 -10.54 -14.21 0.28
CA SER A 60 -9.97 -15.38 0.94
C SER A 60 -8.46 -15.48 0.78
N LEU A 61 -7.87 -15.00 -0.32
CA LEU A 61 -6.43 -15.03 -0.56
C LEU A 61 -5.65 -14.16 0.43
N PHE A 62 -6.28 -13.08 0.92
CA PHE A 62 -5.69 -12.13 1.87
C PHE A 62 -6.28 -12.22 3.28
N GLN A 63 -7.29 -13.07 3.50
CA GLN A 63 -8.03 -13.20 4.77
C GLN A 63 -8.72 -11.89 5.18
N VAL A 64 -9.40 -11.26 4.22
CA VAL A 64 -10.13 -9.99 4.39
C VAL A 64 -11.61 -10.16 4.05
N ASP A 65 -12.44 -9.19 4.44
CA ASP A 65 -13.85 -9.15 4.07
C ASP A 65 -14.00 -8.81 2.57
N PRO A 66 -14.72 -9.62 1.75
CA PRO A 66 -14.96 -9.30 0.34
C PRO A 66 -15.59 -7.93 0.14
N ILE A 67 -16.47 -7.50 1.04
CA ILE A 67 -17.09 -6.18 0.96
C ILE A 67 -16.05 -5.07 1.16
N ALA A 68 -15.08 -5.26 2.07
CA ALA A 68 -14.01 -4.30 2.30
C ALA A 68 -13.11 -4.14 1.07
N VAL A 69 -12.84 -5.23 0.34
CA VAL A 69 -12.11 -5.19 -0.95
C VAL A 69 -12.87 -4.33 -1.96
N LEU A 70 -14.18 -4.52 -2.10
CA LEU A 70 -15.00 -3.74 -3.03
C LEU A 70 -15.05 -2.26 -2.66
N THR A 71 -15.30 -1.95 -1.38
CA THR A 71 -15.44 -0.56 -0.92
C THR A 71 -14.12 0.22 -0.98
N ALA A 72 -12.99 -0.44 -0.73
CA ALA A 72 -11.66 0.17 -0.88
C ALA A 72 -11.36 0.58 -2.33
N ASN A 73 -12.04 -0.04 -3.30
CA ASN A 73 -11.92 0.24 -4.74
C ASN A 73 -13.12 1.02 -5.32
N ALA A 74 -13.98 1.58 -4.45
CA ALA A 74 -15.21 2.28 -4.85
C ALA A 74 -16.13 1.46 -5.78
N VAL A 75 -16.14 0.14 -5.63
CA VAL A 75 -17.06 -0.73 -6.37
C VAL A 75 -18.42 -0.69 -5.70
N ASP A 76 -19.47 -0.59 -6.51
CA ASP A 76 -20.86 -0.57 -6.07
C ASP A 76 -21.30 -1.93 -5.49
N ILE A 77 -21.51 -1.95 -4.18
CA ILE A 77 -21.95 -3.11 -3.39
C ILE A 77 -23.47 -3.32 -3.40
N SER A 78 -24.24 -2.48 -4.11
CA SER A 78 -25.69 -2.67 -4.26
C SER A 78 -26.06 -3.75 -5.29
N TYR A 79 -25.10 -4.20 -6.09
CA TYR A 79 -25.31 -5.26 -7.06
C TYR A 79 -25.57 -6.59 -6.36
N PRO A 80 -26.56 -7.39 -6.83
CA PRO A 80 -26.82 -8.70 -6.27
C PRO A 80 -25.63 -9.63 -6.53
N ASP A 81 -25.34 -10.51 -5.55
CA ASP A 81 -24.30 -11.55 -5.65
C ASP A 81 -22.89 -11.00 -5.93
N VAL A 82 -22.61 -9.76 -5.52
CA VAL A 82 -21.34 -9.07 -5.80
C VAL A 82 -20.11 -9.81 -5.26
N GLU A 83 -20.26 -10.63 -4.21
CA GLU A 83 -19.19 -11.45 -3.65
C GLU A 83 -18.76 -12.60 -4.58
N ASN A 84 -19.66 -13.10 -5.43
CA ASN A 84 -19.38 -14.15 -6.40
C ASN A 84 -19.07 -13.62 -7.81
N HIS A 85 -19.11 -12.29 -7.99
CA HIS A 85 -18.75 -11.66 -9.25
C HIS A 85 -17.29 -11.97 -9.62
N ILE A 86 -17.05 -12.31 -10.90
CA ILE A 86 -15.73 -12.66 -11.41
C ILE A 86 -15.01 -11.38 -11.83
N LEU A 87 -13.86 -11.13 -11.22
CA LEU A 87 -12.95 -10.06 -11.57
C LEU A 87 -11.93 -10.56 -12.61
N PRO A 88 -11.69 -9.79 -13.69
CA PRO A 88 -10.77 -10.19 -14.74
C PRO A 88 -9.32 -10.15 -14.28
N SER A 89 -8.51 -11.07 -14.80
CA SER A 89 -7.05 -11.05 -14.66
C SER A 89 -6.45 -9.70 -15.05
N ARG A 90 -5.31 -9.37 -14.44
CA ARG A 90 -4.62 -8.07 -14.57
C ARG A 90 -5.36 -6.86 -14.01
N LEU A 91 -6.55 -7.02 -13.43
CA LEU A 91 -7.19 -5.95 -12.67
C LEU A 91 -6.34 -5.60 -11.45
N PHE A 92 -6.08 -4.30 -11.28
CA PHE A 92 -5.42 -3.78 -10.08
C PHE A 92 -6.47 -3.44 -9.01
N LEU A 93 -6.24 -3.90 -7.79
CA LEU A 93 -7.11 -3.72 -6.64
C LEU A 93 -6.30 -3.23 -5.44
N LYS A 94 -6.90 -2.33 -4.66
CA LYS A 94 -6.46 -1.96 -3.32
C LYS A 94 -7.04 -2.96 -2.33
N ILE A 95 -6.19 -3.70 -1.64
CA ILE A 95 -6.60 -4.70 -0.64
C ILE A 95 -6.37 -4.14 0.76
N PRO A 96 -7.42 -3.93 1.58
CA PRO A 96 -7.26 -3.46 2.95
C PRO A 96 -6.65 -4.56 3.81
N ILE A 97 -5.56 -4.25 4.50
CA ILE A 97 -4.88 -5.18 5.40
C ILE A 97 -4.63 -4.54 6.75
N GLN A 98 -4.42 -5.39 7.75
CA GLN A 98 -3.98 -4.96 9.07
C GLN A 98 -2.49 -5.27 9.23
N CYS A 99 -1.73 -4.24 9.58
CA CYS A 99 -0.33 -4.33 9.90
C CYS A 99 -0.13 -4.49 11.39
N SER A 100 0.86 -5.29 11.78
CA SER A 100 1.33 -5.41 13.16
C SER A 100 2.84 -5.22 13.21
N CYS A 101 3.36 -4.99 14.41
CA CYS A 101 4.79 -5.00 14.62
C CYS A 101 5.27 -6.43 14.87
N VAL A 102 6.10 -6.96 13.98
CA VAL A 102 6.63 -8.32 14.07
C VAL A 102 8.12 -8.28 13.75
N ASP A 103 8.95 -8.80 14.65
CA ASP A 103 10.41 -8.79 14.55
C ASP A 103 11.00 -7.37 14.38
N GLY A 104 10.37 -6.36 14.98
CA GLY A 104 10.81 -4.97 14.93
C GLY A 104 10.50 -4.24 13.62
N ILE A 105 9.77 -4.88 12.70
CA ILE A 105 9.36 -4.31 11.41
C ILE A 105 7.84 -4.40 11.26
N ARG A 106 7.25 -3.36 10.66
CA ARG A 106 5.84 -3.37 10.31
C ARG A 106 5.59 -4.29 9.12
N LYS A 107 4.74 -5.31 9.32
CA LYS A 107 4.30 -6.25 8.29
C LYS A 107 2.94 -6.84 8.63
N SER A 108 2.24 -7.38 7.65
CA SER A 108 1.02 -8.15 7.86
C SER A 108 1.34 -9.64 7.84
N VAL A 109 0.93 -10.36 8.88
CA VAL A 109 1.14 -11.81 9.05
C VAL A 109 -0.16 -12.58 9.24
N SER A 110 -1.31 -11.93 8.97
CA SER A 110 -2.62 -12.57 9.01
C SER A 110 -2.86 -13.47 7.80
N THR A 111 -2.17 -13.22 6.69
CA THR A 111 -2.37 -13.93 5.45
C THR A 111 -1.79 -15.34 5.50
N LYS A 112 -2.61 -16.34 5.14
CA LYS A 112 -2.23 -17.75 5.11
C LYS A 112 -2.54 -18.36 3.75
N TYR A 113 -1.55 -18.99 3.14
CA TYR A 113 -1.71 -19.66 1.85
C TYR A 113 -1.65 -21.17 2.05
N LYS A 114 -2.65 -21.89 1.53
CA LYS A 114 -2.66 -23.35 1.55
C LYS A 114 -2.03 -23.88 0.27
N THR A 115 -0.91 -24.58 0.39
CA THR A 115 -0.15 -25.11 -0.75
C THR A 115 -0.96 -26.10 -1.58
N ARG A 116 -0.76 -26.03 -2.89
CA ARG A 116 -1.38 -26.86 -3.93
C ARG A 116 -0.32 -27.72 -4.61
N PRO A 117 -0.71 -28.78 -5.32
CA PRO A 117 0.23 -29.56 -6.12
C PRO A 117 1.01 -28.66 -7.09
N GLN A 118 2.33 -28.87 -7.17
CA GLN A 118 3.27 -28.11 -8.00
C GLN A 118 3.56 -26.67 -7.55
N ASP A 119 3.06 -26.24 -6.39
CA ASP A 119 3.47 -24.95 -5.84
C ASP A 119 4.96 -24.96 -5.49
N THR A 120 5.59 -23.82 -5.74
CA THR A 120 6.94 -23.48 -5.30
C THR A 120 6.87 -22.14 -4.56
N LEU A 121 7.84 -21.85 -3.68
CA LEU A 121 7.86 -20.56 -2.98
C LEU A 121 7.92 -19.37 -3.96
N SER A 122 8.64 -19.51 -5.08
CA SER A 122 8.70 -18.50 -6.13
C SER A 122 7.38 -18.34 -6.88
N SER A 123 6.71 -19.44 -7.27
CA SER A 123 5.41 -19.32 -7.94
C SER A 123 4.34 -18.68 -7.05
N ILE A 124 4.37 -18.98 -5.75
CA ILE A 124 3.48 -18.34 -4.77
C ILE A 124 3.79 -16.84 -4.65
N ALA A 125 5.07 -16.49 -4.45
CA ALA A 125 5.52 -15.10 -4.32
C ALA A 125 5.25 -14.26 -5.58
N ASP A 126 5.81 -14.68 -6.71
CA ASP A 126 5.91 -13.86 -7.92
C ASP A 126 4.60 -13.89 -8.72
N SER A 127 3.93 -15.05 -8.78
CA SER A 127 2.69 -15.21 -9.56
C SER A 127 1.45 -14.98 -8.72
N ILE A 128 1.26 -15.72 -7.62
CA ILE A 128 0.00 -15.66 -6.86
C ILE A 128 -0.14 -14.34 -6.09
N TYR A 129 0.92 -13.92 -5.39
CA TYR A 129 0.96 -12.66 -4.64
C TYR A 129 1.56 -11.49 -5.44
N ALA A 130 1.74 -11.68 -6.76
CA ALA A 130 2.13 -10.62 -7.69
C ALA A 130 3.38 -9.83 -7.26
N GLY A 131 4.37 -10.50 -6.66
CA GLY A 131 5.63 -9.89 -6.21
C GLY A 131 5.51 -9.04 -4.94
N LEU A 132 4.38 -9.08 -4.22
CA LEU A 132 4.22 -8.39 -2.93
C LEU A 132 5.15 -8.94 -1.84
N VAL A 133 5.65 -10.16 -2.00
CA VAL A 133 6.54 -10.85 -1.06
C VAL A 133 7.52 -11.68 -1.87
N SER A 134 8.72 -11.93 -1.34
CA SER A 134 9.70 -12.81 -1.98
C SER A 134 9.63 -14.25 -1.46
N ALA A 135 10.12 -15.20 -2.25
CA ALA A 135 10.25 -16.60 -1.84
C ALA A 135 11.08 -16.75 -0.55
N ASP A 136 12.14 -15.96 -0.38
CA ASP A 136 12.98 -15.95 0.81
C ASP A 136 12.21 -15.47 2.06
N GLN A 137 11.36 -14.44 1.92
CA GLN A 137 10.52 -13.95 3.01
C GLN A 137 9.48 -14.99 3.45
N ILE A 138 8.87 -15.70 2.49
CA ILE A 138 7.97 -16.82 2.82
C ILE A 138 8.75 -17.95 3.51
N ARG A 139 9.93 -18.31 3.00
CA ARG A 139 10.79 -19.34 3.61
C ARG A 139 11.12 -19.01 5.06
N GLU A 140 11.59 -17.78 5.30
CA GLU A 140 12.01 -17.32 6.63
C GLU A 140 10.84 -17.27 7.61
N ALA A 141 9.69 -16.70 7.20
CA ALA A 141 8.51 -16.61 8.05
C ALA A 141 7.94 -17.96 8.48
N ASN A 142 8.21 -19.03 7.71
CA ASN A 142 7.74 -20.39 7.98
C ASN A 142 8.84 -21.33 8.47
N SER A 143 10.06 -20.84 8.68
CA SER A 143 11.22 -21.67 9.10
C SER A 143 11.46 -22.88 8.19
N ILE A 144 11.24 -22.74 6.88
CA ILE A 144 11.39 -23.83 5.90
C ILE A 144 12.87 -24.08 5.65
N ALA A 145 13.32 -25.31 5.93
CA ALA A 145 14.72 -25.69 5.80
C ALA A 145 15.13 -25.99 4.34
N ASP A 146 14.28 -26.68 3.58
CA ASP A 146 14.50 -26.98 2.16
C ASP A 146 13.37 -26.39 1.31
N PRO A 147 13.62 -25.32 0.54
CA PRO A 147 12.59 -24.65 -0.27
C PRO A 147 12.20 -25.45 -1.53
N SER A 148 12.91 -26.55 -1.85
CA SER A 148 12.64 -27.36 -3.04
C SER A 148 11.52 -28.39 -2.86
N VAL A 149 11.13 -28.64 -1.61
CA VAL A 149 10.06 -29.58 -1.24
C VAL A 149 9.02 -28.83 -0.40
N LEU A 150 7.84 -28.60 -0.98
CA LEU A 150 6.67 -28.10 -0.27
C LEU A 150 5.63 -29.21 -0.18
N ASP A 151 5.16 -29.50 1.03
CA ASP A 151 4.11 -30.48 1.24
C ASP A 151 2.77 -29.90 0.76
N VAL A 152 1.94 -30.73 0.11
CA VAL A 152 0.62 -30.31 -0.38
C VAL A 152 -0.35 -30.15 0.80
N GLY A 153 -1.04 -29.01 0.85
CA GLY A 153 -2.03 -28.70 1.88
C GLY A 153 -1.46 -28.08 3.16
N GLU A 154 -0.16 -27.78 3.18
CA GLU A 154 0.51 -27.01 4.22
C GLU A 154 0.01 -25.56 4.22
N ASN A 155 -0.14 -24.96 5.41
CA ASN A 155 -0.54 -23.56 5.54
C ASN A 155 0.69 -22.69 5.79
N LEU A 156 1.10 -21.94 4.76
CA LEU A 156 2.21 -21.00 4.83
C LEU A 156 1.72 -19.62 5.28
N VAL A 157 2.40 -19.02 6.24
CA VAL A 157 2.27 -17.59 6.55
C VAL A 157 2.90 -16.78 5.43
N VAL A 158 2.16 -15.81 4.89
CA VAL A 158 2.64 -14.93 3.82
C VAL A 158 2.86 -13.54 4.43
N PRO A 159 4.12 -13.13 4.71
CA PRO A 159 4.40 -11.84 5.33
C PRO A 159 4.31 -10.71 4.31
N LEU A 160 3.19 -9.98 4.29
CA LEU A 160 2.97 -8.91 3.33
C LEU A 160 3.54 -7.58 3.86
N PRO A 161 4.28 -6.82 3.03
CA PRO A 161 4.90 -5.56 3.44
C PRO A 161 3.82 -4.51 3.62
N CYS A 162 3.92 -3.72 4.67
CA CYS A 162 3.03 -2.58 4.86
C CYS A 162 3.60 -1.56 5.83
N THR A 163 3.18 -0.31 5.64
CA THR A 163 3.55 0.83 6.48
C THR A 163 2.28 1.59 6.86
N CYS A 164 2.37 2.38 7.91
CA CYS A 164 1.26 3.15 8.46
C CYS A 164 1.68 4.54 8.92
N PHE A 165 2.90 4.71 9.44
CA PHE A 165 3.40 5.99 9.98
C PHE A 165 2.36 6.72 10.87
N ASN A 166 1.75 5.97 11.80
CA ASN A 166 0.68 6.42 12.72
C ASN A 166 -0.60 6.97 12.04
N GLY A 167 -0.86 6.58 10.79
CA GLY A 167 -2.07 6.98 10.06
C GLY A 167 -2.04 8.45 9.64
N THR A 168 -0.85 9.05 9.56
CA THR A 168 -0.70 10.45 9.18
C THR A 168 0.47 10.67 8.24
N ASP A 169 0.29 11.59 7.32
CA ASP A 169 1.33 12.14 6.48
C ASP A 169 1.35 13.67 6.64
N ASN A 170 2.52 14.25 6.93
CA ASN A 170 2.67 15.69 7.15
C ASN A 170 1.65 16.29 8.16
N GLY A 171 1.27 15.52 9.18
CA GLY A 171 0.29 15.91 10.20
C GLY A 171 -1.18 15.83 9.77
N LEU A 172 -1.45 15.27 8.58
CA LEU A 172 -2.78 15.08 8.04
C LEU A 172 -3.13 13.58 7.97
N PRO A 173 -4.41 13.18 8.07
CA PRO A 173 -4.77 11.77 7.97
C PRO A 173 -4.37 11.15 6.63
N ALA A 174 -3.72 9.98 6.70
CA ALA A 174 -3.27 9.24 5.53
C ALA A 174 -3.33 7.73 5.76
N ILE A 175 -3.51 6.99 4.68
CA ILE A 175 -3.29 5.54 4.62
C ILE A 175 -2.24 5.26 3.57
N TYR A 176 -1.31 4.37 3.87
CA TYR A 176 -0.25 4.00 2.94
C TYR A 176 -0.65 2.77 2.13
N LEU A 177 -0.39 2.85 0.83
CA LEU A 177 -0.54 1.77 -0.14
C LEU A 177 0.84 1.21 -0.46
N SER A 178 1.09 -0.06 -0.16
CA SER A 178 2.26 -0.78 -0.65
C SER A 178 2.04 -1.15 -2.12
N TYR A 179 2.72 -0.44 -3.01
CA TYR A 179 2.56 -0.53 -4.46
C TYR A 179 3.77 -1.19 -5.10
N VAL A 180 3.54 -2.29 -5.84
CA VAL A 180 4.56 -2.95 -6.65
C VAL A 180 4.70 -2.20 -7.97
N VAL A 181 5.89 -1.63 -8.20
CA VAL A 181 6.25 -0.87 -9.40
C VAL A 181 6.24 -1.79 -10.62
N LYS A 182 5.58 -1.34 -11.69
CA LYS A 182 5.48 -2.04 -12.98
C LYS A 182 6.53 -1.53 -13.97
N PRO A 183 6.82 -2.26 -15.06
CA PRO A 183 7.87 -1.88 -16.02
C PRO A 183 7.68 -0.51 -16.69
N VAL A 184 6.44 -0.05 -16.82
CA VAL A 184 6.09 1.22 -17.48
C VAL A 184 5.94 2.39 -16.51
N ASP A 185 6.05 2.12 -15.21
CA ASP A 185 5.80 3.13 -14.20
C ASP A 185 6.95 4.13 -14.11
N THR A 186 6.59 5.37 -13.80
CA THR A 186 7.54 6.41 -13.39
C THR A 186 7.08 6.96 -12.05
N LEU A 187 8.02 7.41 -11.21
CA LEU A 187 7.67 7.96 -9.91
C LEU A 187 6.71 9.16 -10.03
N ALA A 188 6.88 9.97 -11.08
CA ALA A 188 5.97 11.07 -11.42
C ALA A 188 4.56 10.57 -11.81
N GLY A 189 4.47 9.50 -12.62
CA GLY A 189 3.19 8.90 -13.01
C GLY A 189 2.44 8.31 -11.81
N ILE A 190 3.16 7.65 -10.90
CA ILE A 190 2.58 7.13 -9.66
C ILE A 190 2.08 8.29 -8.79
N ALA A 191 2.90 9.32 -8.58
CA ALA A 191 2.51 10.51 -7.80
C ALA A 191 1.23 11.15 -8.33
N ALA A 192 1.16 11.37 -9.64
CA ALA A 192 -0.01 11.94 -10.30
C ALA A 192 -1.26 11.04 -10.14
N SER A 193 -1.11 9.73 -10.31
CA SER A 193 -2.22 8.76 -10.22
C SER A 193 -2.86 8.72 -8.83
N TYR A 194 -2.07 8.95 -7.78
CA TYR A 194 -2.54 8.92 -6.40
C TYR A 194 -2.68 10.32 -5.77
N SER A 195 -2.58 11.38 -6.57
CA SER A 195 -2.68 12.77 -6.10
C SER A 195 -1.73 13.10 -4.93
N THR A 196 -0.52 12.54 -4.97
CA THR A 196 0.61 12.88 -4.09
C THR A 196 1.72 13.59 -4.90
N THR A 197 2.83 13.95 -4.27
CA THR A 197 3.96 14.60 -4.92
C THR A 197 5.16 13.66 -5.02
N ILE A 198 6.05 13.92 -5.99
CA ILE A 198 7.30 13.17 -6.12
C ILE A 198 8.14 13.30 -4.85
N THR A 199 8.21 14.50 -4.28
CA THR A 199 8.95 14.78 -3.04
C THR A 199 8.40 13.96 -1.88
N ASP A 200 7.08 13.96 -1.70
CA ASP A 200 6.42 13.18 -0.64
C ASP A 200 6.65 11.67 -0.80
N LEU A 201 6.58 11.14 -2.02
CA LEU A 201 6.97 9.76 -2.30
C LEU A 201 8.43 9.49 -1.97
N MET A 202 9.36 10.39 -2.33
CA MET A 202 10.76 10.20 -2.03
C MET A 202 11.02 10.23 -0.52
N ASP A 203 10.39 11.14 0.20
CA ASP A 203 10.57 11.31 1.65
C ASP A 203 10.05 10.10 2.43
N VAL A 204 8.81 9.65 2.13
CA VAL A 204 8.18 8.48 2.77
C VAL A 204 8.99 7.20 2.53
N ASN A 205 9.61 7.06 1.35
CA ASN A 205 10.36 5.87 0.96
C ASN A 205 11.87 6.01 1.16
N ALA A 206 12.33 7.09 1.82
CA ALA A 206 13.74 7.41 2.04
C ALA A 206 14.60 7.31 0.75
N MET A 207 14.05 7.77 -0.38
CA MET A 207 14.69 7.66 -1.69
C MET A 207 15.64 8.82 -1.94
N GLY A 208 16.90 8.51 -2.28
CA GLY A 208 17.87 9.54 -2.69
C GLY A 208 17.72 10.03 -4.13
N THR A 209 16.97 9.31 -4.98
CA THR A 209 16.72 9.67 -6.39
C THR A 209 15.31 9.26 -6.80
N THR A 210 14.82 9.74 -7.95
CA THR A 210 13.52 9.34 -8.52
C THR A 210 13.53 7.99 -9.25
N SER A 211 14.65 7.27 -9.21
CA SER A 211 14.82 6.00 -9.93
C SER A 211 14.07 4.88 -9.22
N ILE A 212 13.15 4.25 -9.93
CA ILE A 212 12.40 3.05 -9.50
C ILE A 212 12.64 1.94 -10.51
N LYS A 213 12.60 0.68 -10.06
CA LYS A 213 12.73 -0.51 -10.89
C LYS A 213 11.46 -1.35 -10.83
N ASP A 214 11.23 -2.11 -11.88
CA ASP A 214 10.21 -3.16 -11.89
C ASP A 214 10.36 -4.07 -10.66
N GLY A 215 9.25 -4.35 -9.98
CA GLY A 215 9.21 -5.14 -8.76
C GLY A 215 9.56 -4.39 -7.47
N ASP A 216 10.05 -3.14 -7.51
CA ASP A 216 10.21 -2.35 -6.28
C ASP A 216 8.84 -2.15 -5.59
N ILE A 217 8.80 -2.25 -4.26
CA ILE A 217 7.61 -2.02 -3.45
C ILE A 217 7.76 -0.68 -2.73
N ILE A 218 6.99 0.32 -3.15
CA ILE A 218 7.00 1.64 -2.53
C ILE A 218 5.72 1.88 -1.73
N ALA A 219 5.84 2.60 -0.63
CA ALA A 219 4.73 3.11 0.16
C ALA A 219 4.22 4.42 -0.47
N VAL A 220 2.97 4.41 -0.92
CA VAL A 220 2.30 5.58 -1.50
C VAL A 220 1.36 6.16 -0.43
N PRO A 221 1.60 7.39 0.07
CA PRO A 221 0.69 8.05 0.99
C PRO A 221 -0.59 8.45 0.26
N LEU A 222 -1.73 7.93 0.71
CA LEU A 222 -3.04 8.32 0.24
C LEU A 222 -3.67 9.25 1.28
N SER A 223 -4.02 10.47 0.87
CA SER A 223 -4.82 11.36 1.72
C SER A 223 -6.10 10.65 2.14
N ALA A 224 -6.51 10.84 3.38
CA ALA A 224 -7.65 10.14 3.95
C ALA A 224 -8.53 11.04 4.83
N CYS A 225 -9.69 10.52 5.19
CA CYS A 225 -10.60 11.12 6.15
C CYS A 225 -10.60 10.28 7.42
N ALA A 226 -10.14 10.86 8.52
CA ALA A 226 -10.19 10.23 9.83
C ALA A 226 -11.54 10.47 10.50
N SER A 227 -12.06 9.43 11.14
CA SER A 227 -13.17 9.54 12.07
C SER A 227 -12.77 10.27 13.35
N ASN A 228 -13.75 10.88 14.01
CA ASN A 228 -13.60 11.43 15.36
C ASN A 228 -14.50 10.66 16.35
N PHE A 229 -14.50 9.32 16.23
CA PHE A 229 -15.32 8.48 17.09
C PHE A 229 -14.72 8.39 18.51
N PRO A 230 -15.53 8.13 19.53
CA PRO A 230 -15.05 7.93 20.90
C PRO A 230 -14.13 6.70 20.99
N LYS A 231 -13.15 6.73 21.90
CA LYS A 231 -12.20 5.61 22.11
C LYS A 231 -12.85 4.28 22.52
N TYR A 232 -14.06 4.32 23.07
CA TYR A 232 -14.80 3.11 23.45
C TYR A 232 -15.55 2.48 22.27
N ALA A 233 -15.62 3.17 21.12
CA ALA A 233 -16.24 2.63 19.93
C ALA A 233 -15.32 1.56 19.31
N SER A 234 -15.92 0.47 18.87
CA SER A 234 -15.21 -0.65 18.21
C SER A 234 -14.54 -0.24 16.89
N ASP A 235 -15.04 0.81 16.25
CA ASP A 235 -14.52 1.40 15.03
C ASP A 235 -13.76 2.72 15.29
N TYR A 236 -13.30 2.93 16.52
CA TYR A 236 -12.37 4.01 16.84
C TYR A 236 -11.15 3.99 15.91
N GLY A 237 -10.78 5.17 15.41
CA GLY A 237 -9.64 5.28 14.50
C GLY A 237 -9.95 4.79 13.07
N LEU A 238 -11.22 4.66 12.70
CA LEU A 238 -11.60 4.45 11.29
C LEU A 238 -11.04 5.59 10.44
N ILE A 239 -10.24 5.23 9.43
CA ILE A 239 -9.68 6.15 8.44
C ILE A 239 -10.06 5.60 7.06
N VAL A 240 -10.59 6.45 6.20
CA VAL A 240 -11.02 6.06 4.84
C VAL A 240 -10.18 6.83 3.82
N PRO A 241 -9.43 6.14 2.94
CA PRO A 241 -8.67 6.77 1.86
C PRO A 241 -9.56 7.63 0.94
N ASN A 242 -9.00 8.70 0.40
CA ASN A 242 -9.70 9.56 -0.54
C ASN A 242 -10.12 8.77 -1.79
N GLY A 243 -11.37 8.95 -2.19
CA GLY A 243 -11.97 8.25 -3.32
C GLY A 243 -12.43 6.83 -3.00
N SER A 244 -12.46 6.41 -1.73
CA SER A 244 -12.94 5.08 -1.35
C SER A 244 -14.01 5.14 -0.25
N TYR A 245 -14.50 3.95 0.07
CA TYR A 245 -15.49 3.71 1.11
C TYR A 245 -14.97 2.69 2.12
N ALA A 246 -15.57 2.66 3.30
CA ALA A 246 -15.41 1.62 4.29
C ALA A 246 -16.76 1.26 4.89
N ILE A 247 -16.93 -0.01 5.27
CA ILE A 247 -18.12 -0.52 5.92
C ILE A 247 -17.81 -0.76 7.39
N THR A 248 -18.71 -0.32 8.28
CA THR A 248 -18.60 -0.47 9.73
C THR A 248 -19.96 -0.81 10.34
N ALA A 249 -19.99 -0.97 11.66
CA ALA A 249 -21.19 -1.27 12.44
C ALA A 249 -21.91 -2.54 11.98
N SER A 250 -21.17 -3.64 11.78
CA SER A 250 -21.75 -4.93 11.31
C SER A 250 -22.50 -4.77 9.99
N HIS A 251 -21.83 -4.18 9.00
CA HIS A 251 -22.36 -3.93 7.65
C HIS A 251 -23.51 -2.93 7.54
N CYS A 252 -23.84 -2.22 8.61
CA CYS A 252 -24.95 -1.26 8.64
C CYS A 252 -24.58 0.15 8.15
N VAL A 253 -23.33 0.57 8.32
CA VAL A 253 -22.92 1.95 8.02
C VAL A 253 -21.82 1.94 6.97
N GLN A 254 -22.01 2.73 5.91
CA GLN A 254 -21.02 2.97 4.88
C GLN A 254 -20.46 4.38 5.04
N CYS A 255 -19.15 4.48 5.23
CA CYS A 255 -18.43 5.74 5.31
C CYS A 255 -17.60 5.98 4.06
N SER A 256 -17.49 7.23 3.64
CA SER A 256 -16.81 7.65 2.41
C SER A 256 -15.89 8.83 2.68
N CYS A 257 -14.77 8.89 1.96
CA CYS A 257 -13.92 10.07 1.89
C CYS A 257 -13.94 10.63 0.46
N GLY A 258 -14.67 11.74 0.28
CA GLY A 258 -14.85 12.37 -1.03
C GLY A 258 -13.67 13.26 -1.44
N PRO A 259 -13.47 13.48 -2.75
CA PRO A 259 -12.39 14.33 -3.26
C PRO A 259 -12.55 15.77 -2.74
N GLY A 260 -11.44 16.37 -2.30
CA GLY A 260 -11.42 17.75 -1.82
C GLY A 260 -12.03 17.98 -0.41
N SER A 261 -12.59 16.94 0.22
CA SER A 261 -13.01 16.95 1.62
C SER A 261 -12.02 16.18 2.49
N ARG A 262 -11.79 16.66 3.71
CA ARG A 262 -11.06 15.91 4.76
C ARG A 262 -12.01 15.36 5.84
N ASN A 263 -13.31 15.54 5.64
CA ASN A 263 -14.33 15.08 6.58
C ASN A 263 -14.88 13.74 6.13
N LEU A 264 -14.92 12.81 7.07
CA LEU A 264 -15.57 11.52 6.88
C LEU A 264 -17.09 11.71 6.82
N TYR A 265 -17.72 11.19 5.78
CA TYR A 265 -19.18 11.16 5.67
C TYR A 265 -19.67 9.72 5.78
N CYS A 266 -20.77 9.48 6.50
CA CYS A 266 -21.33 8.15 6.66
C CYS A 266 -22.84 8.14 6.42
N MET A 267 -23.32 7.07 5.79
CA MET A 267 -24.71 6.83 5.45
C MET A 267 -25.09 5.37 5.74
N PRO A 268 -26.40 5.05 5.79
CA PRO A 268 -26.86 3.67 5.84
C PRO A 268 -26.32 2.85 4.66
N SER A 269 -25.82 1.65 4.95
CA SER A 269 -25.36 0.68 3.95
C SER A 269 -26.53 -0.03 3.27
N SER A 270 -26.33 -0.48 2.03
CA SER A 270 -27.29 -1.29 1.27
C SER A 270 -27.29 -2.78 1.64
N LEU A 271 -26.32 -3.25 2.43
CA LEU A 271 -26.09 -4.68 2.68
C LEU A 271 -26.88 -5.27 3.84
N ALA A 272 -27.10 -4.49 4.91
CA ALA A 272 -27.62 -5.04 6.14
C ALA A 272 -29.15 -5.13 6.13
N VAL A 273 -29.66 -6.33 6.40
CA VAL A 273 -31.11 -6.62 6.47
C VAL A 273 -31.75 -6.03 7.74
N SER A 274 -31.00 -5.93 8.84
CA SER A 274 -31.47 -5.37 10.10
C SER A 274 -30.36 -4.60 10.83
N CYS A 275 -30.64 -3.36 11.18
CA CYS A 275 -29.71 -2.49 11.92
C CYS A 275 -30.39 -1.85 13.13
N SER A 276 -29.59 -1.50 14.14
CA SER A 276 -30.05 -0.62 15.22
C SER A 276 -30.47 0.76 14.68
N SER A 277 -31.14 1.56 15.50
CA SER A 277 -31.70 2.84 15.05
C SER A 277 -30.62 3.79 14.50
N MET A 278 -30.82 4.24 13.25
CA MET A 278 -30.00 5.24 12.57
C MET A 278 -30.61 6.65 12.65
N GLN A 279 -31.56 6.87 13.57
CA GLN A 279 -32.18 8.18 13.78
C GLN A 279 -31.42 8.94 14.86
N CYS A 280 -31.19 10.24 14.64
CA CYS A 280 -30.60 11.10 15.64
C CYS A 280 -31.61 11.45 16.74
N LYS A 281 -31.21 11.25 18.01
CA LYS A 281 -32.05 11.57 19.17
C LYS A 281 -32.52 13.03 19.13
N GLY A 282 -33.81 13.25 19.38
CA GLY A 282 -34.41 14.59 19.39
C GLY A 282 -34.68 15.18 18.00
N SER A 283 -34.58 14.39 16.92
CA SER A 283 -34.88 14.83 15.55
C SER A 283 -35.51 13.72 14.70
N ASN A 284 -36.09 14.09 13.56
CA ASN A 284 -36.51 13.14 12.52
C ASN A 284 -35.42 12.88 11.47
N LEU A 285 -34.20 13.38 11.70
CA LEU A 285 -33.09 13.19 10.78
C LEU A 285 -32.52 11.78 10.94
N LYS A 286 -32.36 11.11 9.79
CA LYS A 286 -31.64 9.86 9.67
C LYS A 286 -30.17 10.13 9.40
N LEU A 287 -29.33 9.14 9.73
CA LEU A 287 -27.90 9.17 9.47
C LEU A 287 -27.60 9.60 8.01
N GLY A 288 -26.70 10.56 7.85
CA GLY A 288 -26.30 11.12 6.56
C GLY A 288 -27.15 12.33 6.12
N ASN A 289 -28.34 12.56 6.72
CA ASN A 289 -29.14 13.72 6.37
C ASN A 289 -28.49 15.02 6.85
N VAL A 290 -28.48 16.00 5.95
CA VAL A 290 -28.08 17.38 6.23
C VAL A 290 -29.17 18.30 5.69
N THR A 291 -29.66 19.20 6.54
CA THR A 291 -30.63 20.24 6.18
C THR A 291 -30.01 21.60 6.38
N VAL A 292 -30.16 22.47 5.37
CA VAL A 292 -29.59 23.82 5.36
C VAL A 292 -30.74 24.81 5.23
N GLN A 293 -30.87 25.68 6.21
CA GLN A 293 -31.84 26.78 6.20
C GLN A 293 -31.11 28.11 6.09
N GLN A 294 -31.33 28.83 4.99
CA GLN A 294 -30.75 30.15 4.77
C GLN A 294 -31.40 31.20 5.70
N SER A 295 -30.59 32.13 6.17
CA SER A 295 -30.97 33.27 7.01
C SER A 295 -30.14 34.49 6.64
N SER A 296 -30.51 35.67 7.15
CA SER A 296 -29.76 36.91 6.95
C SER A 296 -28.35 36.89 7.58
N ALA A 297 -28.09 36.03 8.56
CA ALA A 297 -26.80 35.89 9.25
C ALA A 297 -25.94 34.73 8.72
N GLY A 298 -26.38 34.05 7.64
CA GLY A 298 -25.74 32.85 7.10
C GLY A 298 -26.70 31.66 7.01
N CYS A 299 -26.20 30.44 7.20
CA CYS A 299 -26.97 29.21 7.08
C CYS A 299 -27.04 28.44 8.40
N ASN A 300 -28.24 28.12 8.86
CA ASN A 300 -28.43 27.14 9.93
C ASN A 300 -28.35 25.74 9.33
N VAL A 301 -27.29 25.01 9.67
CA VAL A 301 -27.02 23.66 9.19
C VAL A 301 -27.29 22.68 10.31
N THR A 302 -28.28 21.81 10.09
CA THR A 302 -28.59 20.68 10.95
C THR A 302 -28.19 19.38 10.25
N SER A 303 -27.52 18.49 10.97
CA SER A 303 -27.03 17.22 10.42
C SER A 303 -27.15 16.08 11.42
N CYS A 304 -27.33 14.88 10.89
CA CYS A 304 -27.24 13.64 11.65
C CYS A 304 -26.03 12.84 11.18
N ALA A 305 -24.96 12.88 11.97
CA ALA A 305 -23.70 12.23 11.66
C ALA A 305 -23.55 10.91 12.42
N TYR A 306 -22.70 10.04 11.90
CA TYR A 306 -22.33 8.81 12.57
C TYR A 306 -21.29 9.11 13.67
N GLY A 307 -21.49 8.52 14.85
CA GLY A 307 -20.68 8.74 16.04
C GLY A 307 -19.93 7.50 16.54
N GLY A 308 -19.94 6.40 15.79
CA GLY A 308 -19.27 5.14 16.13
C GLY A 308 -20.21 4.00 16.52
N TYR A 309 -19.64 2.81 16.68
CA TYR A 309 -20.36 1.58 17.02
C TYR A 309 -19.89 1.02 18.36
N ALA A 310 -20.81 0.87 19.31
CA ALA A 310 -20.50 0.30 20.62
C ALA A 310 -21.61 -0.62 21.10
N ASN A 311 -21.25 -1.77 21.67
CA ASN A 311 -22.19 -2.73 22.27
C ASN A 311 -23.38 -3.09 21.36
N GLY A 312 -23.12 -3.32 20.07
CA GLY A 312 -24.16 -3.67 19.11
C GLY A 312 -25.07 -2.51 18.66
N THR A 313 -24.77 -1.27 19.07
CA THR A 313 -25.61 -0.10 18.82
C THR A 313 -24.87 0.97 18.04
N ILE A 314 -25.54 1.53 17.02
CA ILE A 314 -25.08 2.68 16.24
C ILE A 314 -25.29 3.95 17.07
N ILE A 315 -24.21 4.69 17.27
CA ILE A 315 -24.25 5.99 17.93
C ILE A 315 -24.40 7.05 16.83
N ASN A 316 -25.43 7.88 16.95
CA ASN A 316 -25.66 9.01 16.05
C ASN A 316 -25.45 10.32 16.79
N SER A 317 -24.84 11.29 16.12
CA SER A 317 -24.56 12.63 16.63
C SER A 317 -25.42 13.65 15.87
N PHE A 318 -26.31 14.32 16.60
CA PHE A 318 -27.08 15.45 16.08
C PHE A 318 -26.28 16.73 16.27
N SER A 319 -26.13 17.51 15.19
CA SER A 319 -25.49 18.82 15.24
C SER A 319 -26.37 19.88 14.59
N SER A 320 -26.46 21.05 15.21
CA SER A 320 -27.12 22.25 14.68
C SER A 320 -26.15 23.42 14.84
N SER A 321 -25.77 24.07 13.74
CA SER A 321 -24.81 25.17 13.78
C SER A 321 -25.17 26.27 12.79
N LEU A 322 -25.00 27.53 13.18
CA LEU A 322 -25.12 28.67 12.28
C LEU A 322 -23.75 28.94 11.63
N GLN A 323 -23.66 28.74 10.32
CA GLN A 323 -22.45 28.96 9.54
C GLN A 323 -22.54 30.27 8.74
N PRO A 324 -21.54 31.18 8.82
CA PRO A 324 -21.55 32.44 8.06
C PRO A 324 -21.57 32.24 6.54
N ARG A 325 -21.01 31.12 6.07
CA ARG A 325 -21.06 30.69 4.67
C ARG A 325 -21.80 29.36 4.61
N CYS A 326 -22.78 29.29 3.73
CA CYS A 326 -23.50 28.06 3.44
C CYS A 326 -22.55 27.04 2.79
N PRO A 327 -22.72 25.74 3.05
CA PRO A 327 -21.97 24.70 2.35
C PRO A 327 -22.03 24.90 0.83
N ALA A 328 -20.89 24.75 0.16
CA ALA A 328 -20.68 25.12 -1.25
C ALA A 328 -21.30 24.11 -2.25
N GLY A 329 -22.54 23.70 -2.03
CA GLY A 329 -23.25 22.71 -2.84
C GLY A 329 -23.44 21.36 -2.13
N PRO A 330 -24.03 20.38 -2.82
CA PRO A 330 -24.23 19.04 -2.29
C PRO A 330 -22.89 18.38 -1.93
N GLN A 331 -22.90 17.51 -0.93
CA GLN A 331 -21.72 16.71 -0.55
C GLN A 331 -21.22 15.92 -1.77
N GLN A 332 -19.91 15.96 -2.01
CA GLN A 332 -19.29 15.21 -3.09
C GLN A 332 -18.92 13.82 -2.58
N PHE A 333 -19.45 12.80 -3.24
CA PHE A 333 -19.11 11.41 -2.99
C PHE A 333 -18.09 10.92 -4.00
N PRO A 334 -17.24 9.94 -3.63
CA PRO A 334 -16.52 9.17 -4.62
C PRO A 334 -17.50 8.61 -5.66
N ILE A 335 -17.05 8.50 -6.92
CA ILE A 335 -17.89 7.91 -7.96
C ILE A 335 -17.84 6.40 -7.77
N LEU A 336 -19.00 5.78 -7.56
CA LEU A 336 -19.11 4.32 -7.53
C LEU A 336 -18.93 3.75 -8.94
N ILE A 337 -18.17 2.67 -9.04
CA ILE A 337 -17.88 1.96 -10.27
C ILE A 337 -18.64 0.63 -10.23
N ALA A 338 -19.24 0.24 -11.36
CA ALA A 338 -19.83 -1.09 -11.46
C ALA A 338 -18.75 -2.17 -11.32
N PRO A 339 -19.08 -3.38 -10.82
CA PRO A 339 -18.12 -4.48 -10.75
C PRO A 339 -17.40 -4.70 -12.09
N PRO A 340 -16.07 -4.59 -12.14
CA PRO A 340 -15.33 -4.67 -13.40
C PRO A 340 -15.51 -6.03 -14.08
N THR A 341 -15.74 -6.02 -15.39
CA THR A 341 -15.88 -7.24 -16.22
C THR A 341 -14.78 -7.38 -17.27
N TYR A 342 -14.02 -6.31 -17.52
CA TYR A 342 -12.87 -6.29 -18.41
C TYR A 342 -11.85 -5.26 -17.93
N VAL A 343 -10.59 -5.43 -18.32
CA VAL A 343 -9.54 -4.42 -18.12
C VAL A 343 -9.34 -3.68 -19.45
N PRO A 344 -9.59 -2.36 -19.54
CA PRO A 344 -9.31 -1.62 -20.76
C PRO A 344 -7.80 -1.61 -21.06
N ASP A 345 -7.41 -1.79 -22.32
CA ASP A 345 -6.00 -1.74 -22.78
C ASP A 345 -5.29 -0.42 -22.41
N SER A 346 -6.05 0.64 -22.11
CA SER A 346 -5.55 1.94 -21.66
C SER A 346 -5.04 1.98 -20.22
N ALA A 347 -5.12 0.88 -19.45
CA ALA A 347 -4.51 0.78 -18.12
C ALA A 347 -2.96 0.86 -18.13
N PHE A 348 -2.36 0.86 -19.33
CA PHE A 348 -0.93 1.11 -19.58
C PHE A 348 -0.69 2.42 -20.36
N ALA A 349 -1.65 3.35 -20.38
CA ALA A 349 -1.43 4.64 -21.02
C ALA A 349 -0.34 5.41 -20.27
N PRO A 350 0.73 5.86 -20.95
CA PRO A 350 1.76 6.66 -20.32
C PRO A 350 1.13 7.95 -19.74
N ALA A 351 1.57 8.33 -18.55
CA ALA A 351 1.22 9.61 -17.96
C ALA A 351 1.51 10.75 -18.96
N PRO A 352 0.62 11.73 -19.12
CA PRO A 352 0.85 12.84 -20.03
C PRO A 352 2.15 13.57 -19.66
N SER A 353 2.97 13.83 -20.67
CA SER A 353 4.25 14.52 -20.53
C SER A 353 4.08 15.88 -19.84
N PRO A 354 5.02 16.29 -18.96
CA PRO A 354 4.96 17.61 -18.35
C PRO A 354 4.99 18.67 -19.45
N HIS A 355 3.96 19.52 -19.47
CA HIS A 355 3.93 20.70 -20.32
C HIS A 355 5.07 21.61 -19.89
N SER A 356 6.02 21.81 -20.80
CA SER A 356 7.04 22.85 -20.67
C SER A 356 6.36 24.15 -21.11
N ASP A 357 6.21 25.11 -20.21
CA ASP A 357 5.70 26.44 -20.56
C ASP A 357 6.66 27.10 -21.56
N GLY A 358 6.31 26.98 -22.83
CA GLY A 358 6.89 27.73 -23.93
C GLY A 358 6.48 29.18 -23.80
N SER A 359 7.48 30.04 -23.65
CA SER A 359 7.37 31.50 -23.75
C SER A 359 6.56 31.91 -24.99
N THR A 360 5.36 32.44 -24.76
CA THR A 360 4.70 33.34 -25.72
C THR A 360 4.20 34.58 -24.99
N THR A 361 4.80 35.69 -25.40
CA THR A 361 4.52 37.07 -25.03
C THR A 361 3.08 37.47 -25.33
N THR A 362 2.31 37.85 -24.30
CA THR A 362 1.21 38.83 -24.46
C THR A 362 0.97 39.62 -23.17
N THR A 363 1.38 40.88 -23.25
CA THR A 363 1.07 42.10 -22.49
C THR A 363 -0.13 42.17 -21.51
N VAL A 364 0.19 42.69 -20.29
CA VAL A 364 -0.52 43.75 -19.47
C VAL A 364 -1.59 43.30 -18.44
N PRO A 365 -1.76 43.94 -17.25
CA PRO A 365 -0.82 44.65 -16.33
C PRO A 365 -0.86 44.21 -14.84
N LYS A 366 0.12 44.71 -14.09
CA LYS A 366 0.32 44.64 -12.62
C LYS A 366 -0.75 45.38 -11.78
N THR A 367 -1.21 44.74 -10.71
CA THR A 367 -1.35 45.19 -9.30
C THR A 367 -1.59 43.91 -8.48
N SER A 368 -1.08 43.65 -7.28
CA SER A 368 -0.80 44.46 -6.10
C SER A 368 0.23 43.75 -5.20
N LYS A 369 1.11 44.54 -4.57
CA LYS A 369 2.09 44.15 -3.55
C LYS A 369 1.42 43.68 -2.25
N VAL A 370 1.92 42.59 -1.65
CA VAL A 370 1.99 42.35 -0.19
C VAL A 370 3.30 41.59 0.10
N PRO A 371 4.02 41.89 1.20
CA PRO A 371 5.47 41.72 1.27
C PRO A 371 5.95 40.37 1.83
N SER A 372 7.18 40.05 1.44
CA SER A 372 8.05 39.01 1.98
C SER A 372 8.46 39.30 3.42
N THR A 373 8.27 38.33 4.31
CA THR A 373 8.98 38.24 5.59
C THR A 373 9.39 36.80 5.88
N GLY A 374 10.70 36.59 5.99
CA GLY A 374 11.29 35.67 6.97
C GLY A 374 11.31 34.19 6.62
N SER A 375 12.32 33.77 5.86
CA SER A 375 12.80 32.38 5.85
C SER A 375 13.37 32.02 7.22
N LEU A 376 12.82 30.99 7.85
CA LEU A 376 13.44 30.22 8.93
C LEU A 376 13.48 28.75 8.47
N PRO A 377 14.60 28.04 8.63
CA PRO A 377 14.72 26.64 8.20
C PRO A 377 13.86 25.77 9.12
N GLY A 378 12.83 25.16 8.55
CA GLY A 378 12.00 24.17 9.23
C GLY A 378 12.80 22.89 9.44
N PHE A 379 13.06 22.57 10.70
CA PHE A 379 13.57 21.28 11.14
C PHE A 379 12.59 20.18 10.71
N GLY A 380 13.12 19.13 10.08
CA GLY A 380 12.35 17.93 9.75
C GLY A 380 11.81 17.24 11.01
N PRO A 381 10.80 16.37 10.87
CA PRO A 381 10.21 15.66 11.99
C PRO A 381 11.28 14.85 12.74
N ALA A 382 11.28 14.98 14.06
CA ALA A 382 12.16 14.22 14.95
C ALA A 382 11.83 12.72 14.83
N GLY A 383 12.69 11.97 14.15
CA GLY A 383 12.55 10.52 13.95
C GLY A 383 13.03 9.99 12.60
N ALA A 384 13.38 10.84 11.63
CA ALA A 384 13.93 10.39 10.36
C ALA A 384 15.36 9.80 10.55
N PRO A 385 15.64 8.56 10.09
CA PRO A 385 16.99 8.03 10.13
C PRO A 385 17.88 8.79 9.15
N LEU A 386 19.12 9.06 9.56
CA LEU A 386 20.18 9.57 8.70
C LEU A 386 20.43 8.58 7.56
N GLY A 387 20.59 9.10 6.34
CA GLY A 387 20.70 8.32 5.11
C GLY A 387 21.61 7.09 5.23
N SER A 388 21.04 5.94 4.89
CA SER A 388 21.76 4.68 4.72
C SER A 388 21.55 4.22 3.28
N MET A 389 22.64 3.97 2.56
CA MET A 389 22.60 3.13 1.37
C MET A 389 22.44 1.69 1.86
N SER A 390 21.20 1.26 2.02
CA SER A 390 20.91 -0.14 2.33
C SER A 390 20.78 -0.91 1.02
N ASP A 391 21.88 -1.54 0.61
CA ASP A 391 21.78 -2.84 -0.05
C ASP A 391 21.10 -3.82 0.93
N ALA A 392 20.28 -4.71 0.38
CA ALA A 392 19.51 -5.69 1.11
C ALA A 392 20.36 -6.39 2.20
N SER A 393 19.82 -6.47 3.40
CA SER A 393 20.40 -7.29 4.47
C SER A 393 20.27 -8.75 4.09
N THR A 394 21.31 -9.34 3.50
CA THR A 394 21.46 -10.80 3.57
C THR A 394 21.86 -11.13 5.00
N LEU A 395 20.93 -11.69 5.79
CA LEU A 395 21.28 -12.43 7.01
C LEU A 395 22.00 -13.72 6.58
N VAL A 396 23.28 -13.58 6.21
CA VAL A 396 24.19 -14.72 6.10
C VAL A 396 24.66 -15.00 7.52
N ASN A 397 24.20 -16.11 8.10
CA ASN A 397 24.81 -16.69 9.29
C ASN A 397 26.29 -16.97 9.00
N SER A 398 27.18 -16.11 9.49
CA SER A 398 28.62 -16.09 9.19
C SER A 398 29.41 -17.21 9.89
N VAL A 399 28.78 -18.35 10.17
CA VAL A 399 29.38 -19.44 10.97
C VAL A 399 29.54 -20.74 10.17
N SER A 400 28.92 -20.90 9.00
CA SER A 400 29.00 -22.15 8.22
C SER A 400 30.01 -22.15 7.06
N THR A 401 30.60 -21.01 6.69
CA THR A 401 31.51 -20.89 5.52
C THR A 401 33.00 -20.89 5.87
N LEU A 402 33.35 -20.65 7.13
CA LEU A 402 34.73 -20.71 7.62
C LEU A 402 35.39 -22.10 7.55
N PRO A 403 34.71 -23.24 7.82
CA PRO A 403 35.39 -24.54 7.78
C PRO A 403 35.67 -25.01 6.35
N ALA A 404 34.80 -24.70 5.38
CA ALA A 404 34.92 -25.17 4.00
C ALA A 404 36.02 -24.41 3.21
N ALA A 405 36.20 -23.11 3.49
CA ALA A 405 37.26 -22.30 2.87
C ALA A 405 38.66 -22.68 3.39
N LEU A 406 38.77 -23.07 4.66
CA LEU A 406 40.02 -23.58 5.24
C LEU A 406 40.38 -24.97 4.70
N LEU A 407 39.39 -25.86 4.53
CA LEU A 407 39.61 -27.21 3.99
C LEU A 407 40.08 -27.18 2.53
N THR A 408 39.53 -26.29 1.72
CA THR A 408 39.88 -26.13 0.30
C THR A 408 41.26 -25.50 0.12
N CYS A 409 41.64 -24.52 0.95
CA CYS A 409 43.00 -23.97 0.95
C CYS A 409 44.07 -24.98 1.43
N LEU A 410 43.73 -25.86 2.38
CA LEU A 410 44.64 -26.93 2.82
C LEU A 410 44.82 -28.03 1.76
N LEU A 411 43.77 -28.39 1.03
CA LEU A 411 43.83 -29.34 -0.08
C LEU A 411 44.69 -28.82 -1.25
N ILE A 412 44.65 -27.52 -1.55
CA ILE A 412 45.48 -26.93 -2.61
C ILE A 412 46.98 -26.92 -2.22
N LYS A 413 47.31 -26.79 -0.92
CA LYS A 413 48.71 -26.93 -0.46
C LYS A 413 49.23 -28.38 -0.45
N LEU A 414 48.35 -29.38 -0.39
CA LEU A 414 48.70 -30.79 -0.41
C LEU A 414 48.91 -31.37 -1.83
N ILE A 415 48.51 -30.64 -2.88
CA ILE A 415 48.57 -31.11 -4.28
C ILE A 415 49.80 -30.56 -5.04
N SER A 416 50.64 -29.72 -4.45
CA SER A 416 51.93 -29.35 -5.05
C SER A 416 52.98 -30.43 -4.80
N PRO A 417 53.44 -31.20 -5.81
CA PRO A 417 54.56 -32.09 -5.61
C PRO A 417 55.86 -31.27 -5.62
N VAL A 418 56.63 -31.43 -4.54
CA VAL A 418 58.08 -31.24 -4.52
C VAL A 418 58.70 -32.06 -5.65
N SER A 419 59.53 -31.46 -6.50
CA SER A 419 60.71 -32.12 -7.09
C SER A 419 61.64 -31.12 -7.80
N LEU A 420 62.82 -30.99 -7.19
CA LEU A 420 64.15 -30.47 -7.60
C LEU A 420 64.26 -29.09 -8.28
#